data_AF-I1MCI7-F1
#
_entry.id   AF-I1MCI7-F1
#
_cell.length_a   1.000
_cell.length_b   1.000
_cell.length_c   1.000
_cell.angle_alpha   90.00
_cell.angle_beta   90.00
_cell.angle_gamma   90.00
#
_symmetry.space_group_name_H-M   'P 1'
#
loop_
_entity.id
_entity.type
_entity.pdbx_description
1 polymer ?
#
loop_
_entity_poly.entity_id
_entity_poly.type
_entity_poly.pdbx_seq_one_letter_code
_entity_poly.pdbx_strand_id
1 'polypeptide(L)'
;MWRRLFSSSNLKSLHTALSPSRPRLAAPLLTRHVTAHSGASSVKRRVEDVVPIATGHEREEIQADLEEAPAVVKSYFDRRIVGCPGDEGEDEHDVVWFWLEKGKPKECPVCSQYFKLEVVGPGGDPYGHGDHDHH
;
A
#
# COMPACT_ATOMS: atom_id res chain seq x y z
N MET A 1 -56.50 -28.81 -2.69
CA MET A 1 -57.84 -28.19 -2.71
C MET A 1 -57.95 -27.21 -1.55
N TRP A 2 -58.56 -26.04 -1.79
CA TRP A 2 -58.53 -24.75 -1.06
C TRP A 2 -58.79 -24.72 0.45
N ARG A 3 -58.31 -23.66 1.16
CA ARG A 3 -59.08 -22.49 1.73
C ARG A 3 -58.13 -21.26 1.91
N ARG A 4 -58.37 -20.10 1.24
CA ARG A 4 -59.06 -18.82 1.64
C ARG A 4 -58.34 -18.07 2.79
N LEU A 5 -57.65 -16.93 2.57
CA LEU A 5 -58.02 -15.52 2.26
C LEU A 5 -58.34 -14.63 3.49
N PHE A 6 -57.98 -13.33 3.34
CA PHE A 6 -58.33 -12.10 4.08
C PHE A 6 -57.39 -11.69 5.23
N SER A 7 -56.57 -10.64 5.07
CA SER A 7 -56.89 -9.19 5.06
C SER A 7 -57.27 -8.64 6.43
N SER A 8 -56.39 -7.85 7.04
CA SER A 8 -56.78 -6.66 7.80
C SER A 8 -55.61 -5.70 7.98
N SER A 9 -55.79 -4.52 7.42
CA SER A 9 -55.07 -3.28 7.64
C SER A 9 -55.36 -2.72 9.04
N ASN A 10 -54.36 -2.21 9.74
CA ASN A 10 -54.56 -1.15 10.74
C ASN A 10 -53.40 -0.15 10.71
N LEU A 11 -53.69 1.01 10.14
CA LEU A 11 -52.95 2.26 10.31
C LEU A 11 -53.21 2.79 11.71
N LYS A 12 -52.17 3.27 12.41
CA LYS A 12 -52.33 4.22 13.52
C LYS A 12 -51.36 5.38 13.34
N SER A 13 -51.95 6.56 13.48
CA SER A 13 -51.44 7.88 13.12
C SER A 13 -50.83 8.60 14.34
N LEU A 14 -49.75 9.33 14.07
CA LEU A 14 -49.27 10.62 14.60
C LEU A 14 -49.53 11.03 16.06
N HIS A 15 -48.45 11.46 16.74
CA HIS A 15 -48.49 12.67 17.58
C HIS A 15 -47.26 13.55 17.36
N THR A 16 -47.56 14.78 16.94
CA THR A 16 -46.68 15.94 16.80
C THR A 16 -46.21 16.44 18.17
N ALA A 17 -44.93 16.79 18.29
CA ALA A 17 -44.46 17.75 19.28
C ALA A 17 -43.45 18.71 18.63
N LEU A 18 -43.93 19.93 18.36
CA LEU A 18 -43.14 21.12 18.04
C LEU A 18 -42.52 21.66 19.33
N SER A 19 -41.21 22.00 19.30
CA SER A 19 -40.58 23.08 20.10
C SER A 19 -39.06 23.10 19.86
N PRO A 20 -38.33 24.18 20.21
CA PRO A 20 -38.30 25.46 19.53
C PRO A 20 -36.89 25.76 18.96
N SER A 21 -36.84 26.76 18.11
CA SER A 21 -35.65 27.27 17.42
C SER A 21 -34.73 28.13 18.32
N ARG A 22 -33.40 27.98 18.12
CA ARG A 22 -32.32 29.02 18.02
C ARG A 22 -30.94 28.48 18.49
N PRO A 23 -29.80 29.10 18.13
CA PRO A 23 -29.51 30.00 17.02
C PRO A 23 -28.42 29.44 16.08
N ARG A 24 -28.36 30.02 14.87
CA ARG A 24 -27.28 29.85 13.91
C ARG A 24 -25.94 30.24 14.53
N LEU A 25 -25.05 29.29 14.73
CA LEU A 25 -23.62 29.56 14.82
C LEU A 25 -23.08 29.57 13.40
N ALA A 26 -22.74 30.76 12.90
CA ALA A 26 -21.92 30.91 11.71
C ALA A 26 -20.52 30.41 12.06
N ALA A 27 -20.28 29.11 11.89
CA ALA A 27 -18.93 28.57 11.87
C ALA A 27 -18.22 29.16 10.64
N PRO A 28 -16.98 29.67 10.77
CA PRO A 28 -16.25 30.13 9.61
C PRO A 28 -16.15 28.95 8.64
N LEU A 29 -16.41 29.21 7.35
CA LEU A 29 -15.97 28.34 6.28
C LEU A 29 -14.45 28.28 6.37
N LEU A 30 -13.94 27.37 7.20
CA LEU A 30 -12.59 26.89 7.07
C LEU A 30 -12.58 26.12 5.76
N THR A 31 -12.29 26.85 4.70
CA THR A 31 -11.70 26.34 3.47
C THR A 31 -10.48 25.53 3.88
N ARG A 32 -10.70 24.26 4.21
CA ARG A 32 -9.66 23.24 4.15
C ARG A 32 -9.38 23.05 2.68
N HIS A 33 -8.46 23.89 2.22
CA HIS A 33 -7.53 23.63 1.15
C HIS A 33 -7.29 22.12 1.06
N VAL A 34 -7.72 21.55 -0.07
CA VAL A 34 -7.29 20.23 -0.51
C VAL A 34 -5.80 20.34 -0.72
N THR A 35 -5.01 19.96 0.28
CA THR A 35 -3.65 19.52 0.02
C THR A 35 -3.81 18.14 -0.58
N ALA A 36 -3.76 18.07 -1.91
CA ALA A 36 -3.37 16.85 -2.58
C ALA A 36 -2.01 16.48 -1.97
N HIS A 37 -2.01 15.51 -1.06
CA HIS A 37 -0.77 14.82 -0.76
C HIS A 37 -0.41 14.14 -2.07
N SER A 38 0.65 14.60 -2.71
CA SER A 38 1.39 13.82 -3.68
C SER A 38 1.73 12.50 -2.99
N GLY A 39 0.87 11.50 -3.21
CA GLY A 39 1.19 10.12 -2.92
C GLY A 39 2.50 9.85 -3.65
N ALA A 40 3.49 9.44 -2.87
CA ALA A 40 4.83 9.16 -3.34
C ALA A 40 4.75 8.28 -4.60
N SER A 41 5.13 8.87 -5.73
CA SER A 41 5.59 8.26 -6.97
C SER A 41 5.38 6.73 -7.07
N SER A 42 4.16 6.31 -7.36
CA SER A 42 3.93 5.14 -8.21
C SER A 42 3.95 5.64 -9.66
N VAL A 43 5.16 5.96 -10.13
CA VAL A 43 5.41 6.22 -11.54
C VAL A 43 6.01 4.93 -12.06
N LYS A 44 5.23 4.22 -12.86
CA LYS A 44 5.56 2.97 -13.58
C LYS A 44 7.08 2.81 -13.77
N ARG A 45 7.63 1.80 -13.10
CA ARG A 45 9.06 1.48 -13.02
C ARG A 45 9.46 0.35 -13.97
N ARG A 46 8.76 0.20 -15.09
CA ARG A 46 9.20 -0.66 -16.19
C ARG A 46 9.60 0.23 -17.35
N VAL A 47 10.82 0.04 -17.83
CA VAL A 47 11.43 0.76 -18.96
C VAL A 47 10.54 0.69 -20.20
N GLU A 48 9.81 -0.41 -20.36
CA GLU A 48 8.92 -0.70 -21.48
C GLU A 48 7.60 0.10 -21.46
N ASP A 49 7.20 0.62 -20.30
CA ASP A 49 5.91 1.32 -20.10
C ASP A 49 6.05 2.86 -20.31
N VAL A 50 7.29 3.37 -20.32
CA VAL A 50 7.58 4.81 -20.47
C VAL A 50 7.85 5.20 -21.94
N VAL A 51 8.42 4.32 -22.77
CA VAL A 51 8.75 4.70 -24.16
C VAL A 51 8.67 3.54 -25.17
N PRO A 52 7.61 3.48 -26.03
CA PRO A 52 7.54 2.52 -27.13
C PRO A 52 8.53 2.80 -28.30
N ILE A 53 9.34 3.87 -28.28
CA ILE A 53 10.23 4.25 -29.41
C ILE A 53 11.58 4.88 -28.94
N ALA A 54 12.23 4.36 -27.91
CA ALA A 54 13.56 4.84 -27.50
C ALA A 54 14.67 3.88 -27.95
N THR A 55 15.24 4.12 -29.13
CA THR A 55 16.50 3.51 -29.59
C THR A 55 17.69 4.37 -29.13
N GLY A 56 18.23 4.18 -27.91
CA GLY A 56 19.42 4.93 -27.46
C GLY A 56 19.86 4.82 -25.98
N HIS A 57 20.94 5.55 -25.66
CA HIS A 57 21.68 5.67 -24.37
C HIS A 57 20.81 6.09 -23.17
N GLU A 58 19.60 6.59 -23.43
CA GLU A 58 18.59 6.98 -22.43
C GLU A 58 18.00 5.77 -21.67
N ARG A 59 18.15 4.55 -22.22
CA ARG A 59 17.72 3.31 -21.55
C ARG A 59 18.62 2.93 -20.36
N GLU A 60 19.90 3.29 -20.42
CA GLU A 60 20.88 2.92 -19.39
C GLU A 60 20.73 3.80 -18.14
N GLU A 61 20.39 5.07 -18.32
CA GLU A 61 20.16 6.03 -17.22
C GLU A 61 18.90 5.67 -16.41
N ILE A 62 17.80 5.27 -17.07
CA ILE A 62 16.55 4.93 -16.37
C ILE A 62 16.66 3.60 -15.60
N GLN A 63 17.40 2.61 -16.10
CA GLN A 63 17.63 1.36 -15.36
C GLN A 63 18.43 1.64 -14.07
N ALA A 64 19.40 2.55 -14.13
CA ALA A 64 20.12 3.01 -12.95
C ALA A 64 19.16 3.70 -11.97
N ASP A 65 18.30 4.61 -12.42
CA ASP A 65 17.36 5.35 -11.55
C ASP A 65 16.45 4.43 -10.70
N LEU A 66 16.04 3.28 -11.25
CA LEU A 66 15.20 2.29 -10.56
C LEU A 66 15.97 1.50 -9.50
N GLU A 67 17.22 1.17 -9.79
CA GLU A 67 18.17 0.60 -8.84
C GLU A 67 18.64 1.64 -7.80
N GLU A 68 18.59 2.93 -8.14
CA GLU A 68 18.96 4.06 -7.30
C GLU A 68 17.85 4.44 -6.30
N ALA A 69 16.58 4.16 -6.62
CA ALA A 69 15.42 4.39 -5.73
C ALA A 69 14.72 3.10 -5.20
N PRO A 70 15.43 2.19 -4.49
CA PRO A 70 14.83 0.98 -3.95
C PRO A 70 14.01 1.27 -2.67
N ALA A 71 12.96 0.48 -2.46
CA ALA A 71 12.15 0.53 -1.24
C ALA A 71 12.98 0.10 -0.02
N VAL A 72 13.15 1.01 0.93
CA VAL A 72 13.97 0.77 2.13
C VAL A 72 13.16 0.08 3.22
N VAL A 73 13.56 -1.13 3.59
CA VAL A 73 12.95 -1.91 4.66
C VAL A 73 13.85 -1.87 5.89
N LYS A 74 13.35 -1.29 6.97
CA LYS A 74 14.06 -1.25 8.25
C LYS A 74 13.92 -2.58 8.99
N SER A 75 15.04 -3.11 9.47
CA SER A 75 15.09 -4.36 10.25
C SER A 75 16.00 -4.19 11.46
N TYR A 76 15.68 -4.87 12.55
CA TYR A 76 16.58 -4.96 13.71
C TYR A 76 17.72 -5.99 13.48
N PHE A 77 17.45 -6.99 12.63
CA PHE A 77 18.33 -8.10 12.28
C PHE A 77 18.85 -7.97 10.84
N ASP A 78 19.90 -8.74 10.48
CA ASP A 78 20.53 -8.69 9.16
C ASP A 78 19.67 -9.31 8.03
N ARG A 79 18.54 -9.94 8.39
CA ARG A 79 17.60 -10.52 7.43
C ARG A 79 16.15 -10.37 7.93
N ARG A 80 15.21 -10.09 7.02
CA ARG A 80 13.78 -9.93 7.31
C ARG A 80 12.91 -10.55 6.23
N ILE A 81 11.78 -11.13 6.61
CA ILE A 81 10.74 -11.53 5.66
C ILE A 81 9.99 -10.26 5.20
N VAL A 82 9.93 -10.06 3.88
CA VAL A 82 9.28 -8.92 3.24
C VAL A 82 8.18 -9.44 2.32
N GLY A 83 7.03 -8.78 2.36
CA GLY A 83 5.92 -9.00 1.44
C GLY A 83 5.82 -7.82 0.48
N CYS A 84 5.91 -8.07 -0.82
CA CYS A 84 5.60 -7.06 -1.83
C CYS A 84 4.10 -7.13 -2.16
N PRO A 85 3.32 -6.07 -1.87
CA PRO A 85 1.86 -6.08 -2.07
C PRO A 85 1.43 -5.84 -3.53
N GLY A 86 2.37 -5.60 -4.45
CA GLY A 86 2.06 -5.07 -5.78
C GLY A 86 1.97 -3.55 -5.81
N ASP A 87 1.78 -3.02 -7.01
CA ASP A 87 1.59 -1.59 -7.28
C ASP A 87 0.17 -1.33 -7.80
N GLU A 88 -0.28 -0.08 -7.78
CA GLU A 88 -1.56 0.31 -8.36
C GLU A 88 -1.42 0.41 -9.88
N GLY A 89 -1.88 -0.61 -10.62
CA GLY A 89 -1.82 -0.59 -12.08
C GLY A 89 -1.78 -1.96 -12.75
N GLU A 90 -1.02 -2.07 -13.84
CA GLU A 90 -0.96 -3.25 -14.72
C GLU A 90 -0.17 -4.41 -14.09
N ASP A 91 0.64 -4.10 -13.07
CA ASP A 91 1.39 -5.06 -12.25
C ASP A 91 0.67 -5.37 -10.91
N GLU A 92 -0.68 -5.33 -10.90
CA GLU A 92 -1.49 -5.79 -9.76
C GLU A 92 -1.25 -7.30 -9.53
N HIS A 93 -0.79 -7.67 -8.33
CA HIS A 93 -0.47 -9.05 -8.01
C HIS A 93 -0.68 -9.39 -6.53
N ASP A 94 -0.85 -10.67 -6.24
CA ASP A 94 -0.92 -11.17 -4.85
C ASP A 94 0.39 -10.96 -4.10
N VAL A 95 0.32 -10.89 -2.77
CA VAL A 95 1.50 -10.62 -1.93
C VAL A 95 2.60 -11.66 -2.15
N VAL A 96 3.74 -11.21 -2.68
CA VAL A 96 4.94 -12.06 -2.85
C VAL A 96 5.82 -11.94 -1.62
N TRP A 97 6.01 -13.06 -0.92
CA TRP A 97 6.86 -13.14 0.27
C TRP A 97 8.26 -13.64 -0.06
N PHE A 98 9.28 -12.93 0.41
CA PHE A 98 10.66 -13.36 0.27
C PHE A 98 11.54 -12.91 1.44
N TRP A 99 12.65 -13.61 1.62
CA TRP A 99 13.72 -13.20 2.53
C TRP A 99 14.52 -12.06 1.93
N LEU A 100 14.61 -10.92 2.61
CA LEU A 100 15.48 -9.80 2.26
C LEU A 100 16.68 -9.76 3.21
N GLU A 101 17.89 -9.66 2.66
CA GLU A 101 19.15 -9.69 3.42
C GLU A 101 19.89 -8.35 3.32
N LYS A 102 20.64 -8.00 4.36
CA LYS A 102 21.51 -6.82 4.39
C LYS A 102 22.54 -6.90 3.26
N GLY A 103 22.68 -5.80 2.52
CA GLY A 103 23.64 -5.69 1.41
C GLY A 103 23.27 -6.45 0.14
N LYS A 104 22.11 -7.13 0.12
CA LYS A 104 21.60 -7.85 -1.06
C LYS A 104 20.22 -7.32 -1.43
N PRO A 105 20.12 -6.27 -2.26
CA PRO A 105 18.84 -5.82 -2.78
C PRO A 105 18.14 -6.97 -3.52
N LYS A 106 16.81 -7.01 -3.44
CA LYS A 106 15.99 -7.99 -4.15
C LYS A 106 14.91 -7.31 -4.96
N GLU A 107 14.73 -7.79 -6.17
CA GLU A 107 13.66 -7.40 -7.08
C GLU A 107 12.43 -8.30 -6.87
N CYS A 108 11.23 -7.73 -6.89
CA CYS A 108 10.00 -8.50 -6.94
C CYS A 108 9.82 -9.09 -8.36
N PRO A 109 9.62 -10.40 -8.52
CA PRO A 109 9.52 -11.03 -9.84
C PRO A 109 8.28 -10.62 -10.65
N VAL A 110 7.33 -9.92 -10.03
CA VAL A 110 6.05 -9.57 -10.66
C VAL A 110 5.96 -8.09 -11.03
N CYS A 111 6.29 -7.17 -10.13
CA CYS A 111 6.26 -5.72 -10.40
C CYS A 111 7.64 -5.09 -10.60
N SER A 112 8.71 -5.88 -10.62
CA SER A 112 10.10 -5.40 -10.80
C SER A 112 10.54 -4.31 -9.80
N GLN A 113 9.89 -4.23 -8.65
CA GLN A 113 10.27 -3.31 -7.58
C GLN A 113 11.49 -3.82 -6.81
N TYR A 114 12.52 -2.98 -6.68
CA TYR A 114 13.68 -3.25 -5.84
C TYR A 114 13.43 -2.91 -4.36
N PHE A 115 13.92 -3.78 -3.48
CA PHE A 115 13.89 -3.62 -2.03
C PHE A 115 15.31 -3.69 -1.46
N LYS A 116 15.67 -2.79 -0.55
CA LYS A 116 16.93 -2.81 0.20
C LYS A 116 16.67 -2.86 1.70
N LEU A 117 17.46 -3.65 2.44
CA LEU A 117 17.33 -3.75 3.89
C LEU A 117 18.31 -2.81 4.59
N GLU A 118 17.76 -1.95 5.45
CA GLU A 118 18.51 -1.08 6.35
C GLU A 118 18.43 -1.64 7.77
N VAL A 119 19.58 -1.98 8.35
CA VAL A 119 19.64 -2.49 9.73
C VAL A 119 19.68 -1.30 10.69
N VAL A 120 18.67 -1.19 11.55
CA VAL A 120 18.56 -0.12 12.56
C VAL A 120 18.94 -0.58 13.98
N GLY A 121 19.43 -1.82 14.12
CA GLY A 121 19.79 -2.44 15.39
C GLY A 121 21.20 -3.06 15.37
N PRO A 122 21.54 -3.90 16.36
CA PRO A 122 22.83 -4.60 16.41
C PRO A 122 23.04 -5.56 15.22
N GLY A 123 21.98 -5.93 14.49
CA GLY A 123 22.07 -6.91 13.41
C GLY A 123 22.08 -8.34 13.95
N GLY A 124 22.63 -9.27 13.16
CA GLY A 124 22.68 -10.70 13.44
C GLY A 124 21.55 -11.49 12.79
N ASP A 125 21.70 -12.82 12.77
CA ASP A 125 20.67 -13.72 12.27
C ASP A 125 19.49 -13.79 13.27
N PRO A 126 18.24 -13.62 12.80
CA PRO A 126 17.07 -13.65 13.68
C PRO A 126 16.84 -14.99 14.39
N TYR A 127 17.50 -16.08 13.97
CA TYR A 127 17.33 -17.41 14.57
C TYR A 127 18.46 -17.81 15.52
N GLY A 128 19.45 -16.95 15.75
CA GLY A 128 20.42 -17.13 16.84
C GLY A 128 21.23 -18.42 16.77
N HIS A 129 21.45 -18.98 15.57
CA HIS A 129 22.37 -20.09 15.39
C HIS A 129 23.77 -19.53 15.15
N GLY A 130 24.44 -19.13 16.23
CA GLY A 130 25.89 -18.99 16.21
C GLY A 130 26.48 -20.37 15.97
N ASP A 131 27.42 -20.46 15.05
CA ASP A 131 28.12 -21.70 14.71
C ASP A 131 28.67 -22.33 16.00
N HIS A 132 27.98 -23.35 16.51
CA HIS A 132 28.57 -24.22 17.51
C HIS A 132 29.51 -25.15 16.76
N ASP A 133 30.79 -24.78 16.78
CA ASP A 133 31.90 -25.63 16.39
C ASP A 133 31.67 -27.07 16.89
N HIS A 134 31.35 -27.97 15.96
CA HIS A 134 31.41 -29.41 16.22
C HIS A 134 32.87 -29.83 16.11
N HIS A 135 33.58 -29.75 17.25
CA HIS A 135 34.86 -30.42 17.47
C HIS A 135 34.76 -31.93 17.34
#